data_AF-A0A960FHA4-F1
#
_entry.id   AF-A0A960FHA4-F1
#
_cell.length_a   1.000
_cell.length_b   1.000
_cell.length_c   1.000
_cell.angle_alpha   90.00
_cell.angle_beta   90.00
_cell.angle_gamma   90.00
#
_symmetry.space_group_name_H-M   'P 1'
#
loop_
_entity.id
_entity.type
_entity.pdbx_description
1 polymer ?
#
loop_
_entity_poly.entity_id
_entity_poly.type
_entity_poly.pdbx_seq_one_letter_code
_entity_poly.pdbx_strand_id
1 'polypeptide(L)'
;MDLTNDERAAMRAYLQRSEVRLSTTHRVVTALLSGAGVLVLLPAIGRDSVVNVLRSLLASNTPMHTVLAALVVCTLSLTFAVLWLLLYEITRFYFHSNHVSGEGGTTFTPRFTLTSLHLPYDELGPTGLAALQARRDDPSNVELLVPSNDIARRVIDAQLRAYDGLRDHTSSDSMRAAALLQLAGVRDRLLVDEVAKIEYGMARHVLRVQVIVLRYIKALLVVLVTLASTYTLAAVVEMAPLVDDSAERWIVAALVVWAPTVLFVSASPVQWLDRVLKSEGATSTGIRYDRDLTRLERVVSVVSLAVLLGALVCGGVLLARDATTMGTVSLAAASGGGLAAEIWLLRRIRR
;
A
#
# COMPACT_ATOMS: atom_id res chain seq x y z
N MET A 1 -31.18 -20.45 20.35
CA MET A 1 -30.35 -21.56 20.83
C MET A 1 -29.74 -21.07 22.13
N ASP A 2 -30.13 -21.65 23.26
CA ASP A 2 -29.67 -21.16 24.56
C ASP A 2 -28.24 -21.67 24.80
N LEU A 3 -27.29 -20.74 24.81
CA LEU A 3 -25.89 -21.01 25.12
C LEU A 3 -25.73 -21.27 26.61
N THR A 4 -25.05 -22.35 26.95
CA THR A 4 -24.63 -22.66 28.33
C THR A 4 -23.65 -21.61 28.85
N ASN A 5 -23.51 -21.53 30.17
CA ASN A 5 -22.56 -20.61 30.80
C ASN A 5 -21.11 -20.87 30.37
N ASP A 6 -20.74 -22.14 30.17
CA ASP A 6 -19.41 -22.53 29.73
C ASP A 6 -19.14 -22.11 28.28
N GLU A 7 -20.12 -22.26 27.38
CA GLU A 7 -20.02 -21.77 25.99
C GLU A 7 -19.87 -20.24 25.95
N ARG A 8 -20.66 -19.51 26.74
CA ARG A 8 -20.53 -18.05 26.85
C ARG A 8 -19.17 -17.64 27.39
N ALA A 9 -18.66 -18.34 28.42
CA ALA A 9 -17.32 -18.09 28.96
C ALA A 9 -16.22 -18.33 27.92
N ALA A 10 -16.31 -19.41 27.13
CA ALA A 10 -15.39 -19.71 26.04
C ALA A 10 -15.41 -18.62 24.96
N MET A 11 -16.59 -18.12 24.59
CA MET A 11 -16.77 -17.02 23.63
C MET A 11 -16.12 -15.72 24.13
N ARG A 12 -16.35 -15.33 25.39
CA ARG A 12 -15.70 -14.15 26.01
C ARG A 12 -14.17 -14.28 26.00
N ALA A 13 -13.66 -15.44 26.38
CA ALA A 13 -12.22 -15.71 26.37
C ALA A 13 -11.63 -15.65 24.95
N TYR A 14 -12.39 -16.10 23.93
CA TYR A 14 -11.99 -15.94 22.53
C TYR A 14 -11.91 -14.46 22.11
N LEU A 15 -12.93 -13.65 22.46
CA LEU A 15 -12.95 -12.22 22.15
C LEU A 15 -11.75 -11.49 22.77
N GLN A 16 -11.45 -11.76 24.04
CA GLN A 16 -10.29 -11.17 24.74
C GLN A 16 -8.96 -11.54 24.07
N ARG A 17 -8.76 -12.81 23.71
CA ARG A 17 -7.54 -13.23 22.98
C ARG A 17 -7.43 -12.59 21.60
N SER A 18 -8.57 -12.39 20.94
CA SER A 18 -8.62 -11.74 19.63
C SER A 18 -8.24 -10.27 19.71
N GLU A 19 -8.64 -9.55 20.75
CA GLU A 19 -8.23 -8.17 20.99
C GLU A 19 -6.69 -8.03 21.11
N VAL A 20 -6.06 -8.94 21.86
CA VAL A 20 -4.58 -8.98 22.00
C VAL A 20 -3.90 -9.24 20.66
N ARG A 21 -4.44 -10.15 19.84
CA ARG A 21 -3.91 -10.43 18.49
C ARG A 21 -4.10 -9.25 17.54
N LEU A 22 -5.24 -8.58 17.61
CA LEU A 22 -5.53 -7.38 16.80
C LEU A 22 -4.58 -6.24 17.18
N SER A 23 -4.33 -6.03 18.47
CA SER A 23 -3.36 -5.06 18.98
C SER A 23 -1.95 -5.35 18.46
N THR A 24 -1.52 -6.60 18.50
CA THR A 24 -0.23 -7.02 17.92
C THR A 24 -0.18 -6.75 16.41
N THR A 25 -1.23 -7.09 15.68
CA THR A 25 -1.34 -6.85 14.23
C THR A 25 -1.24 -5.35 13.91
N HIS A 26 -1.93 -4.52 14.68
CA HIS A 26 -1.87 -3.07 14.56
C HIS A 26 -0.46 -2.54 14.81
N ARG A 27 0.23 -3.03 15.85
CA ARG A 27 1.63 -2.65 16.13
C ARG A 27 2.57 -2.98 14.98
N VAL A 28 2.40 -4.15 14.34
CA VAL A 28 3.18 -4.52 13.15
C VAL A 28 2.96 -3.51 12.02
N VAL A 29 1.70 -3.15 11.74
CA VAL A 29 1.39 -2.16 10.69
C VAL A 29 1.95 -0.78 11.03
N THR A 30 1.85 -0.34 12.29
CA THR A 30 2.42 0.93 12.74
C THR A 30 3.95 0.95 12.62
N ALA A 31 4.63 -0.17 12.93
CA ALA A 31 6.08 -0.29 12.74
C ALA A 31 6.46 -0.18 11.25
N LEU A 32 5.68 -0.81 10.35
CA LEU A 32 5.86 -0.67 8.90
C LEU A 32 5.61 0.76 8.42
N LEU A 33 4.60 1.44 8.97
CA LEU A 33 4.29 2.83 8.62
C LEU A 33 5.43 3.77 9.06
N SER A 34 5.99 3.54 10.24
CA SER A 34 7.18 4.26 10.72
C SER A 34 8.38 4.05 9.78
N GLY A 35 8.63 2.79 9.38
CA GLY A 35 9.64 2.46 8.37
C GLY A 35 9.35 3.05 6.98
N ALA A 36 8.08 3.17 6.59
CA ALA A 36 7.69 3.81 5.33
C ALA A 36 8.01 5.31 5.33
N GLY A 37 8.06 5.96 6.49
CA GLY A 37 8.61 7.30 6.63
C GLY A 37 10.06 7.38 6.12
N VAL A 38 10.88 6.36 6.36
CA VAL A 38 12.25 6.27 5.80
C VAL A 38 12.21 6.18 4.27
N LEU A 39 11.27 5.42 3.69
CA LEU A 39 11.11 5.34 2.23
C LEU A 39 10.74 6.70 1.61
N VAL A 40 9.98 7.53 2.30
CA VAL A 40 9.64 8.89 1.86
C VAL A 40 10.86 9.81 1.89
N LEU A 41 11.78 9.59 2.83
CA LEU A 41 12.98 10.41 2.97
C LEU A 41 14.08 10.07 1.95
N LEU A 42 14.16 8.83 1.47
CA LEU A 42 15.20 8.41 0.53
C LEU A 42 15.25 9.25 -0.77
N PRO A 43 14.13 9.57 -1.43
CA PRO A 43 14.13 10.49 -2.57
C PRO A 43 14.59 11.92 -2.21
N ALA A 44 14.33 12.38 -0.98
CA ALA A 44 14.81 13.69 -0.52
C ALA A 44 16.34 13.70 -0.35
N ILE A 45 16.93 12.59 0.10
CA ILE A 45 18.39 12.43 0.20
C ILE A 45 19.04 12.46 -1.19
N GLY A 46 18.41 11.82 -2.18
CA GLY A 46 18.89 11.83 -3.56
C GLY A 46 18.56 13.10 -4.37
N ARG A 47 17.93 14.12 -3.76
CA ARG A 47 17.40 15.30 -4.48
C ARG A 47 18.46 15.99 -5.33
N ASP A 48 19.62 16.27 -4.74
CA ASP A 48 20.66 17.04 -5.42
C ASP A 48 21.25 16.24 -6.59
N SER A 49 21.43 14.93 -6.41
CA SER A 49 21.83 14.00 -7.47
C SER A 49 20.83 13.99 -8.64
N VAL A 50 19.53 13.90 -8.34
CA VAL A 50 18.47 13.94 -9.36
C VAL A 50 18.48 15.27 -10.12
N VAL A 51 18.52 16.39 -9.39
CA VAL A 51 18.51 17.73 -9.98
C VAL A 51 19.74 17.95 -10.85
N ASN A 52 20.92 17.48 -10.40
CA ASN A 52 22.17 17.57 -11.15
C ASN A 52 22.06 16.80 -12.48
N VAL A 53 21.65 15.52 -12.43
CA VAL A 53 21.49 14.69 -13.64
C VAL A 53 20.52 15.31 -14.63
N LEU A 54 19.34 15.73 -14.17
CA LEU A 54 18.33 16.31 -15.05
C LEU A 54 18.79 17.65 -15.65
N ARG A 55 19.45 18.51 -14.84
CA ARG A 55 19.97 19.79 -15.33
C ARG A 55 21.02 19.58 -16.41
N SER A 56 21.97 18.67 -16.20
CA SER A 56 23.05 18.42 -17.15
C SER A 56 22.56 17.81 -18.46
N LEU A 57 21.56 16.93 -18.40
CA LEU A 57 20.90 16.42 -19.61
C LEU A 57 20.15 17.55 -20.35
N LEU A 58 19.36 18.34 -19.64
CA LEU A 58 18.54 19.38 -20.27
C LEU A 58 19.31 20.63 -20.73
N ALA A 59 20.60 20.75 -20.41
CA ALA A 59 21.40 21.92 -20.73
C ALA A 59 21.67 22.12 -22.24
N SER A 60 21.82 21.04 -23.01
CA SER A 60 22.25 21.12 -24.42
C SER A 60 21.11 21.08 -25.45
N ASN A 61 19.85 20.96 -25.01
CA ASN A 61 18.63 20.90 -25.85
C ASN A 61 18.73 19.96 -27.08
N THR A 62 19.43 18.83 -26.94
CA THR A 62 19.50 17.81 -27.99
C THR A 62 18.37 16.79 -27.84
N PRO A 63 17.84 16.22 -28.93
CA PRO A 63 16.79 15.21 -28.85
C PRO A 63 17.23 13.98 -28.03
N MET A 64 18.50 13.58 -28.14
CA MET A 64 19.07 12.47 -27.36
C MET A 64 18.99 12.74 -25.84
N HIS A 65 19.43 13.93 -25.40
CA HIS A 65 19.40 14.25 -23.98
C HIS A 65 17.98 14.40 -23.46
N THR A 66 17.04 14.92 -24.26
CA THR A 66 15.63 14.98 -23.86
C THR A 66 15.03 13.59 -23.65
N VAL A 67 15.38 12.61 -24.49
CA VAL A 67 14.95 11.22 -24.31
C VAL A 67 15.58 10.62 -23.06
N LEU A 68 16.91 10.76 -22.87
CA LEU A 68 17.57 10.26 -21.65
C LEU A 68 16.98 10.87 -20.38
N ALA A 69 16.70 12.18 -20.37
CA ALA A 69 16.05 12.85 -19.26
C ALA A 69 14.65 12.27 -18.99
N ALA A 70 13.86 12.02 -20.05
CA ALA A 70 12.55 11.38 -19.92
C ALA A 70 12.66 9.97 -19.32
N LEU A 71 13.66 9.17 -19.71
CA LEU A 71 13.89 7.84 -19.15
C LEU A 71 14.25 7.91 -17.66
N VAL A 72 15.10 8.86 -17.24
CA VAL A 72 15.40 9.10 -15.83
C VAL A 72 14.14 9.53 -15.07
N VAL A 73 13.30 10.38 -15.64
CA VAL A 73 12.01 10.74 -15.03
C VAL A 73 11.10 9.51 -14.89
N CYS A 74 11.10 8.59 -15.86
CA CYS A 74 10.35 7.34 -15.76
C CYS A 74 10.85 6.44 -14.62
N THR A 75 12.16 6.31 -14.40
CA THR A 75 12.71 5.51 -13.28
C THR A 75 12.31 6.12 -11.92
N LEU A 76 12.37 7.45 -11.80
CA LEU A 76 11.93 8.16 -10.59
C LEU A 76 10.42 8.05 -10.37
N SER A 77 9.63 8.17 -11.43
CA SER A 77 8.17 8.01 -11.38
C SER A 77 7.77 6.62 -10.89
N LEU A 78 8.54 5.58 -11.22
CA LEU A 78 8.33 4.24 -10.66
C LEU A 78 8.45 4.25 -9.13
N THR A 79 9.47 4.91 -8.58
CA THR A 79 9.68 5.04 -7.13
C THR A 79 8.48 5.70 -6.44
N PHE A 80 7.94 6.77 -7.04
CA PHE A 80 6.71 7.39 -6.54
C PHE A 80 5.49 6.47 -6.67
N ALA A 81 5.36 5.75 -7.78
CA ALA A 81 4.26 4.83 -8.00
C ALA A 81 4.26 3.67 -7.00
N VAL A 82 5.43 3.10 -6.67
CA VAL A 82 5.51 2.00 -5.69
C VAL A 82 5.16 2.47 -4.27
N LEU A 83 5.60 3.68 -3.90
CA LEU A 83 5.26 4.29 -2.62
C LEU A 83 3.76 4.63 -2.54
N TRP A 84 3.20 5.18 -3.62
CA TRP A 84 1.77 5.46 -3.72
C TRP A 84 0.94 4.18 -3.56
N LEU A 85 1.35 3.08 -4.20
CA LEU A 85 0.68 1.79 -4.07
C LEU A 85 0.77 1.21 -2.65
N LEU A 86 1.85 1.49 -1.91
CA LEU A 86 1.97 1.11 -0.50
C LEU A 86 0.99 1.93 0.35
N LEU A 87 0.99 3.26 0.21
CA LEU A 87 0.06 4.14 0.93
C LEU A 87 -1.40 3.77 0.64
N TYR A 88 -1.72 3.48 -0.62
CA TYR A 88 -3.04 3.01 -1.05
C TYR A 88 -3.49 1.75 -0.30
N GLU A 89 -2.61 0.74 -0.12
CA GLU A 89 -2.98 -0.46 0.63
C GLU A 89 -3.08 -0.22 2.13
N ILE A 90 -2.25 0.67 2.70
CA ILE A 90 -2.35 1.05 4.10
C ILE A 90 -3.71 1.74 4.34
N THR A 91 -4.13 2.65 3.46
CA THR A 91 -5.46 3.26 3.54
C THR A 91 -6.55 2.19 3.44
N ARG A 92 -6.46 1.26 2.48
CA ARG A 92 -7.42 0.15 2.37
C ARG A 92 -7.38 -0.79 3.56
N PHE A 93 -6.26 -0.92 4.26
CA PHE A 93 -6.15 -1.72 5.47
C PHE A 93 -6.93 -1.11 6.62
N TYR A 94 -6.80 0.20 6.82
CA TYR A 94 -7.48 0.92 7.91
C TYR A 94 -8.94 1.24 7.62
N PHE A 95 -9.31 1.40 6.36
CA PHE A 95 -10.66 1.76 5.96
C PHE A 95 -11.36 0.65 5.20
N HIS A 96 -12.63 0.47 5.50
CA HIS A 96 -13.46 -0.51 4.82
C HIS A 96 -14.94 -0.18 4.95
N SER A 97 -15.76 -0.83 4.13
CA SER A 97 -17.18 -0.55 4.08
C SER A 97 -17.90 -0.99 5.35
N ASN A 98 -18.56 -0.03 5.98
CA ASN A 98 -19.72 -0.25 6.81
C ASN A 98 -20.97 -0.17 5.93
N HIS A 99 -22.04 -0.77 6.40
CA HIS A 99 -23.33 -0.72 5.72
C HIS A 99 -24.28 0.06 6.60
N VAL A 100 -25.01 1.00 6.02
CA VAL A 100 -26.08 1.72 6.69
C VAL A 100 -27.32 1.48 5.84
N SER A 101 -28.30 0.78 6.41
CA SER A 101 -29.56 0.51 5.71
C SER A 101 -30.46 1.73 5.84
N GLY A 102 -31.02 2.20 4.73
CA GLY A 102 -32.04 3.26 4.68
C GLY A 102 -33.19 2.87 3.74
N GLU A 103 -34.17 3.76 3.60
CA GLU A 103 -35.37 3.53 2.76
C GLU A 103 -35.01 3.34 1.27
N GLY A 104 -33.99 4.05 0.78
CA GLY A 104 -33.49 3.92 -0.61
C GLY A 104 -32.53 2.74 -0.86
N GLY A 105 -32.26 1.91 0.16
CA GLY A 105 -31.33 0.78 0.08
C GLY A 105 -30.13 0.90 1.03
N THR A 106 -29.09 0.10 0.79
CA THR A 106 -27.88 0.07 1.64
C THR A 106 -26.85 1.09 1.16
N THR A 107 -26.55 2.08 2.00
CA THR A 107 -25.46 3.03 1.79
C THR A 107 -24.16 2.47 2.37
N PHE A 108 -23.08 2.49 1.58
CA PHE A 108 -21.75 2.06 2.03
C PHE A 108 -21.00 3.25 2.60
N THR A 109 -20.53 3.15 3.85
CA THR A 109 -19.79 4.23 4.52
C THR A 109 -18.39 3.76 4.89
N PRO A 110 -17.36 4.62 4.88
CA PRO A 110 -16.04 4.23 5.35
C PRO A 110 -16.07 4.08 6.87
N ARG A 111 -15.69 2.90 7.38
CA ARG A 111 -15.38 2.68 8.80
C ARG A 111 -13.93 2.32 8.99
N PHE A 112 -13.40 2.74 10.13
CA PHE A 112 -12.09 2.34 10.59
C PHE A 112 -12.08 0.86 11.01
N THR A 113 -10.92 0.22 10.84
CA THR A 113 -10.62 -1.17 11.20
C THR A 113 -10.91 -1.53 12.65
N LEU A 114 -10.46 -0.67 13.56
CA LEU A 114 -10.76 -0.83 14.97
C LEU A 114 -12.14 -0.23 15.23
N THR A 115 -13.19 -1.04 15.04
CA THR A 115 -14.56 -0.63 15.39
C THR A 115 -14.66 -0.44 16.90
N SER A 116 -15.47 0.51 17.35
CA SER A 116 -15.80 0.59 18.76
C SER A 116 -16.47 -0.70 19.24
N LEU A 117 -16.21 -1.05 20.49
CA LEU A 117 -16.77 -2.22 21.13
C LEU A 117 -18.11 -1.86 21.76
N HIS A 118 -19.04 -2.80 21.70
CA HIS A 118 -20.32 -2.71 22.34
C HIS A 118 -20.54 -3.98 23.15
N LEU A 119 -21.11 -3.85 24.34
CA LEU A 119 -21.47 -5.01 25.12
C LEU A 119 -22.56 -5.79 24.35
N PRO A 120 -22.38 -7.10 24.11
CA PRO A 120 -23.40 -7.91 23.46
C PRO A 120 -24.72 -7.87 24.25
N TYR A 121 -25.84 -7.84 23.53
CA TYR A 121 -27.16 -7.58 24.10
C TYR A 121 -27.62 -8.68 25.06
N ASP A 122 -27.22 -9.91 24.81
CA ASP A 122 -27.59 -11.11 25.58
C ASP A 122 -26.67 -11.37 26.79
N GLU A 123 -25.69 -10.49 27.04
CA GLU A 123 -24.76 -10.61 28.18
C GLU A 123 -25.34 -10.07 29.49
N LEU A 124 -26.36 -9.22 29.42
CA LEU A 124 -27.04 -8.68 30.58
C LEU A 124 -28.47 -9.24 30.68
N GLY A 125 -28.92 -9.48 31.91
CA GLY A 125 -30.34 -9.67 32.17
C GLY A 125 -31.14 -8.39 31.90
N PRO A 126 -32.48 -8.47 31.80
CA PRO A 126 -33.34 -7.34 31.44
C PRO A 126 -33.11 -6.09 32.30
N THR A 127 -32.92 -6.28 33.61
CA THR A 127 -32.65 -5.18 34.56
C THR A 127 -31.31 -4.50 34.30
N GLY A 128 -30.26 -5.28 34.06
CA GLY A 128 -28.91 -4.75 33.79
C GLY A 128 -28.86 -4.02 32.45
N LEU A 129 -29.53 -4.56 31.44
CA LEU A 129 -29.66 -3.93 30.14
C LEU A 129 -30.42 -2.60 30.22
N ALA A 130 -31.55 -2.56 30.94
CA ALA A 130 -32.31 -1.33 31.15
C ALA A 130 -31.48 -0.27 31.89
N ALA A 131 -30.70 -0.68 32.91
CA ALA A 131 -29.80 0.22 33.61
C ALA A 131 -28.67 0.74 32.71
N LEU A 132 -28.09 -0.10 31.86
CA LEU A 132 -27.07 0.31 30.89
C LEU A 132 -27.65 1.27 29.85
N GLN A 133 -28.85 0.99 29.34
CA GLN A 133 -29.53 1.85 28.37
C GLN A 133 -29.84 3.23 28.97
N ALA A 134 -30.37 3.27 30.20
CA ALA A 134 -30.59 4.52 30.92
C ALA A 134 -29.30 5.34 31.10
N ARG A 135 -28.15 4.68 31.28
CA ARG A 135 -26.84 5.37 31.33
C ARG A 135 -26.35 5.82 29.95
N ARG A 136 -26.64 5.08 28.87
CA ARG A 136 -26.29 5.52 27.50
C ARG A 136 -27.09 6.74 27.07
N ASP A 137 -28.32 6.86 27.55
CA ASP A 137 -29.22 7.98 27.27
C ASP A 137 -29.04 9.16 28.26
N ASP A 138 -28.18 9.01 29.27
CA ASP A 138 -27.82 10.07 30.22
C ASP A 138 -27.13 11.23 29.45
N PRO A 139 -27.63 12.48 29.57
CA PRO A 139 -27.07 13.63 28.86
C PRO A 139 -25.55 13.78 29.02
N SER A 140 -25.02 13.46 30.21
CA SER A 140 -23.60 13.54 30.50
C SER A 140 -22.74 12.58 29.67
N ASN A 141 -23.28 11.40 29.33
CA ASN A 141 -22.60 10.41 28.49
C ASN A 141 -22.81 10.71 27.00
N VAL A 142 -24.02 11.16 26.63
CA VAL A 142 -24.33 11.60 25.26
C VAL A 142 -23.41 12.75 24.83
N GLU A 143 -23.13 13.69 25.75
CA GLU A 143 -22.28 14.85 25.48
C GLU A 143 -20.84 14.49 25.08
N LEU A 144 -20.35 13.30 25.44
CA LEU A 144 -19.04 12.79 25.00
C LEU A 144 -18.95 12.57 23.49
N LEU A 145 -20.09 12.27 22.84
CA LEU A 145 -20.18 12.07 21.38
C LEU A 145 -20.86 13.26 20.68
N VAL A 146 -21.82 13.90 21.35
CA VAL A 146 -22.63 14.99 20.81
C VAL A 146 -22.53 16.18 21.77
N PRO A 147 -21.50 17.03 21.60
CA PRO A 147 -21.33 18.20 22.45
C PRO A 147 -22.58 19.09 22.44
N SER A 148 -22.93 19.66 23.60
CA SER A 148 -24.16 20.45 23.78
C SER A 148 -24.23 21.76 22.98
N ASN A 149 -23.16 22.14 22.28
CA ASN A 149 -23.11 23.36 21.49
C ASN A 149 -23.69 23.18 20.07
N ASP A 150 -24.38 24.22 19.59
CA ASP A 150 -25.11 24.17 18.31
C ASP A 150 -24.18 24.12 17.08
N ILE A 151 -22.91 24.50 17.22
CA ILE A 151 -21.94 24.40 16.12
C ILE A 151 -21.61 22.92 15.87
N ALA A 152 -21.28 22.17 16.93
CA ALA A 152 -20.99 20.75 16.87
C ALA A 152 -22.20 19.95 16.37
N ARG A 153 -23.40 20.24 16.90
CA ARG A 153 -24.65 19.60 16.43
C ARG A 153 -24.87 19.81 14.93
N ARG A 154 -24.66 21.02 14.40
CA ARG A 154 -24.79 21.30 12.96
C ARG A 154 -23.77 20.54 12.11
N VAL A 155 -22.53 20.38 12.58
CA VAL A 155 -21.51 19.57 11.91
C VAL A 155 -21.92 18.09 11.89
N ILE A 156 -22.40 17.56 13.02
CA ILE A 156 -22.91 16.19 13.13
C ILE A 156 -24.10 16.00 12.19
N ASP A 157 -25.08 16.91 12.20
CA ASP A 157 -26.26 16.82 11.34
C ASP A 157 -25.89 16.89 9.85
N ALA A 158 -24.88 17.67 9.48
CA ALA A 158 -24.36 17.67 8.11
C ALA A 158 -23.70 16.33 7.75
N GLN A 159 -22.95 15.73 8.68
CA GLN A 159 -22.33 14.42 8.50
C GLN A 159 -23.38 13.31 8.37
N LEU A 160 -24.40 13.27 9.24
CA LEU A 160 -25.46 12.25 9.20
C LEU A 160 -26.30 12.38 7.92
N ARG A 161 -26.57 13.61 7.45
CA ARG A 161 -27.32 13.84 6.20
C ARG A 161 -26.65 13.30 4.94
N ALA A 162 -25.34 13.03 4.99
CA ALA A 162 -24.62 12.40 3.89
C ALA A 162 -24.98 10.90 3.71
N TYR A 163 -25.64 10.28 4.69
CA TYR A 163 -25.93 8.85 4.72
C TYR A 163 -27.43 8.61 4.85
N ASP A 164 -28.04 7.99 3.83
CA ASP A 164 -29.49 7.95 3.66
C ASP A 164 -30.22 7.33 4.87
N GLY A 165 -29.69 6.25 5.45
CA GLY A 165 -30.27 5.60 6.63
C GLY A 165 -30.07 6.30 7.97
N LEU A 166 -29.36 7.43 8.03
CA LEU A 166 -29.09 8.18 9.27
C LEU A 166 -29.65 9.60 9.26
N ARG A 167 -30.31 10.02 8.17
CA ARG A 167 -30.79 11.39 7.98
C ARG A 167 -31.77 11.84 9.05
N ASP A 168 -32.64 10.94 9.48
CA ASP A 168 -33.72 11.25 10.42
C ASP A 168 -33.29 11.16 11.89
N HIS A 169 -32.01 10.85 12.15
CA HIS A 169 -31.47 10.68 13.51
C HIS A 169 -31.03 12.00 14.15
N THR A 170 -31.62 13.13 13.76
CA THR A 170 -31.25 14.49 14.21
C THR A 170 -32.27 15.12 15.15
N SER A 171 -33.32 14.40 15.56
CA SER A 171 -34.39 14.94 16.41
C SER A 171 -33.97 15.10 17.88
N SER A 172 -33.03 14.28 18.37
CA SER A 172 -32.47 14.37 19.72
C SER A 172 -30.97 14.09 19.74
N ASP A 173 -30.28 14.52 20.79
CA ASP A 173 -28.85 14.24 20.95
C ASP A 173 -28.57 12.76 21.21
N SER A 174 -29.49 12.04 21.86
CA SER A 174 -29.42 10.57 21.99
C SER A 174 -29.50 9.87 20.63
N MET A 175 -30.37 10.33 19.73
CA MET A 175 -30.46 9.79 18.36
C MET A 175 -29.21 10.12 17.54
N ARG A 176 -28.66 11.33 17.68
CA ARG A 176 -27.36 11.69 17.07
C ARG A 176 -26.24 10.77 17.57
N ALA A 177 -26.16 10.53 18.88
CA ALA A 177 -25.15 9.66 19.46
C ALA A 177 -25.29 8.22 18.97
N ALA A 178 -26.52 7.69 18.90
CA ALA A 178 -26.80 6.37 18.33
C ALA A 178 -26.38 6.29 16.86
N ALA A 179 -26.64 7.32 16.06
CA ALA A 179 -26.22 7.37 14.66
C ALA A 179 -24.70 7.43 14.49
N LEU A 180 -23.99 8.18 15.35
CA LEU A 180 -22.53 8.23 15.36
C LEU A 180 -21.92 6.86 15.75
N LEU A 181 -22.53 6.15 16.71
CA LEU A 181 -22.16 4.77 17.03
C LEU A 181 -22.35 3.84 15.83
N GLN A 182 -23.47 3.96 15.11
CA GLN A 182 -23.69 3.20 13.87
C GLN A 182 -22.64 3.50 12.81
N LEU A 183 -22.23 4.76 12.64
CA LEU A 183 -21.11 5.14 11.74
C LEU A 183 -19.78 4.54 12.18
N ALA A 184 -19.53 4.46 13.50
CA ALA A 184 -18.37 3.77 14.07
C ALA A 184 -18.44 2.23 13.93
N GLY A 185 -19.53 1.71 13.37
CA GLY A 185 -19.74 0.27 13.12
C GLY A 185 -20.29 -0.49 14.33
N VAL A 186 -20.73 0.22 15.37
CA VAL A 186 -21.41 -0.35 16.54
C VAL A 186 -22.84 -0.68 16.17
N ARG A 187 -23.26 -1.89 16.56
CA ARG A 187 -24.64 -2.37 16.47
C ARG A 187 -24.90 -3.28 17.67
N ASP A 188 -26.16 -3.36 18.07
CA ASP A 188 -26.57 -4.39 19.01
C ASP A 188 -26.44 -5.76 18.35
N ARG A 189 -25.73 -6.66 19.02
CA ARG A 189 -25.42 -8.00 18.55
C ARG A 189 -25.50 -8.98 19.69
N LEU A 190 -25.80 -10.23 19.36
CA LEU A 190 -25.62 -11.34 20.28
C LEU A 190 -24.12 -11.63 20.45
N LEU A 191 -23.73 -12.26 21.55
CA LEU A 191 -22.34 -12.64 21.82
C LEU A 191 -21.77 -13.50 20.69
N VAL A 192 -22.56 -14.44 20.17
CA VAL A 192 -22.18 -15.31 19.05
C VAL A 192 -21.92 -14.52 17.76
N ASP A 193 -22.70 -13.47 17.49
CA ASP A 193 -22.53 -12.63 16.31
C ASP A 193 -21.29 -11.74 16.41
N GLU A 194 -20.94 -11.29 17.62
CA GLU A 194 -19.67 -10.58 17.86
C GLU A 194 -18.47 -11.52 17.71
N VAL A 195 -18.55 -12.76 18.20
CA VAL A 195 -17.50 -13.77 17.97
C VAL A 195 -17.28 -14.00 16.47
N ALA A 196 -18.35 -14.26 15.72
CA ALA A 196 -18.26 -14.47 14.27
C ALA A 196 -17.69 -13.22 13.56
N LYS A 197 -18.19 -12.02 13.89
CA LYS A 197 -17.67 -10.76 13.34
C LYS A 197 -16.15 -10.63 13.58
N ILE A 198 -15.69 -10.90 14.80
CA ILE A 198 -14.28 -10.79 15.16
C ILE A 198 -13.44 -11.86 14.46
N GLU A 199 -13.94 -13.08 14.31
CA GLU A 199 -13.27 -14.14 13.55
C GLU A 199 -13.03 -13.75 12.09
N TYR A 200 -14.08 -13.33 11.38
CA TYR A 200 -13.97 -12.87 9.99
C TYR A 200 -13.12 -11.59 9.88
N GLY A 201 -13.25 -10.67 10.85
CA GLY A 201 -12.43 -9.47 10.93
C GLY A 201 -10.95 -9.81 11.10
N MET A 202 -10.61 -10.74 11.99
CA MET A 202 -9.24 -11.19 12.24
C MET A 202 -8.62 -11.81 10.99
N ALA A 203 -9.33 -12.75 10.34
CA ALA A 203 -8.86 -13.36 9.10
C ALA A 203 -8.58 -12.29 8.03
N ARG A 204 -9.49 -11.34 7.86
CA ARG A 204 -9.31 -10.20 6.94
C ARG A 204 -8.07 -9.36 7.28
N HIS A 205 -7.85 -9.03 8.55
CA HIS A 205 -6.69 -8.24 8.95
C HIS A 205 -5.38 -8.98 8.70
N VAL A 206 -5.31 -10.26 9.04
CA VAL A 206 -4.13 -11.10 8.79
C VAL A 206 -3.82 -11.16 7.29
N LEU A 207 -4.81 -11.45 6.45
CA LEU A 207 -4.63 -11.51 4.99
C LEU A 207 -4.16 -10.17 4.42
N ARG A 208 -4.71 -9.05 4.89
CA ARG A 208 -4.28 -7.73 4.43
C ARG A 208 -2.88 -7.35 4.91
N VAL A 209 -2.52 -7.70 6.14
CA VAL A 209 -1.16 -7.46 6.64
C VAL A 209 -0.13 -8.23 5.82
N GLN A 210 -0.42 -9.47 5.41
CA GLN A 210 0.48 -10.22 4.51
C GLN A 210 0.75 -9.45 3.21
N VAL A 211 -0.29 -8.91 2.58
CA VAL A 211 -0.16 -8.10 1.35
C VAL A 211 0.67 -6.83 1.62
N ILE A 212 0.40 -6.11 2.71
CA ILE A 212 1.11 -4.87 3.06
C ILE A 212 2.59 -5.13 3.31
N VAL A 213 2.93 -6.16 4.09
CA VAL A 213 4.32 -6.52 4.41
C VAL A 213 5.08 -6.84 3.13
N LEU A 214 4.53 -7.69 2.26
CA LEU A 214 5.17 -8.03 0.98
C LEU A 214 5.34 -6.80 0.09
N ARG A 215 4.32 -5.94 0.02
CA ARG A 215 4.39 -4.72 -0.79
C ARG A 215 5.41 -3.73 -0.25
N TYR A 216 5.52 -3.59 1.06
CA TYR A 216 6.52 -2.77 1.73
C TYR A 216 7.93 -3.22 1.35
N ILE A 217 8.23 -4.53 1.47
CA ILE A 217 9.54 -5.09 1.13
C ILE A 217 9.87 -4.84 -0.35
N LYS A 218 8.91 -5.10 -1.26
CA LYS A 218 9.11 -4.84 -2.68
C LYS A 218 9.36 -3.36 -2.98
N ALA A 219 8.58 -2.46 -2.38
CA ALA A 219 8.75 -1.02 -2.56
C ALA A 219 10.14 -0.57 -2.06
N LEU A 220 10.57 -1.05 -0.89
CA LEU A 220 11.90 -0.78 -0.36
C LEU A 220 13.00 -1.22 -1.33
N LEU A 221 12.94 -2.44 -1.84
CA LEU A 221 13.95 -2.94 -2.79
C LEU A 221 13.98 -2.13 -4.09
N VAL A 222 12.81 -1.77 -4.64
CA VAL A 222 12.72 -0.93 -5.85
C VAL A 222 13.33 0.45 -5.58
N VAL A 223 12.99 1.08 -4.46
CA VAL A 223 13.53 2.40 -4.06
C VAL A 223 15.05 2.35 -3.95
N LEU A 224 15.59 1.32 -3.28
CA LEU A 224 17.05 1.16 -3.11
C LEU A 224 17.78 0.99 -4.44
N VAL A 225 17.26 0.17 -5.35
CA VAL A 225 17.86 -0.03 -6.69
C VAL A 225 17.81 1.25 -7.51
N THR A 226 16.68 1.97 -7.50
CA THR A 226 16.57 3.25 -8.21
C THR A 226 17.48 4.32 -7.61
N LEU A 227 17.63 4.36 -6.29
CA LEU A 227 18.54 5.29 -5.63
C LEU A 227 20.01 5.01 -6.00
N ALA A 228 20.42 3.73 -5.96
CA ALA A 228 21.76 3.32 -6.38
C ALA A 228 22.03 3.73 -7.84
N SER A 229 21.08 3.47 -8.74
CA SER A 229 21.17 3.91 -10.14
C SER A 229 21.25 5.43 -10.28
N THR A 230 20.47 6.18 -9.50
CA THR A 230 20.50 7.65 -9.49
C THR A 230 21.87 8.18 -9.08
N TYR A 231 22.51 7.60 -8.07
CA TYR A 231 23.87 7.99 -7.68
C TYR A 231 24.91 7.61 -8.73
N THR A 232 24.76 6.47 -9.41
CA THR A 232 25.63 6.13 -10.54
C THR A 232 25.50 7.18 -11.66
N LEU A 233 24.28 7.60 -12.00
CA LEU A 233 24.05 8.64 -13.00
C LEU A 233 24.65 9.99 -12.58
N ALA A 234 24.50 10.37 -11.31
CA ALA A 234 25.07 11.61 -10.79
C ALA A 234 26.60 11.60 -10.83
N ALA A 235 27.24 10.49 -10.46
CA ALA A 235 28.69 10.34 -10.56
C ALA A 235 29.21 10.50 -12.00
N VAL A 236 28.48 9.94 -12.98
CA VAL A 236 28.83 10.10 -14.41
C VAL A 236 28.75 11.57 -14.83
N VAL A 237 27.70 12.27 -14.42
CA VAL A 237 27.50 13.69 -14.75
C VAL A 237 28.51 14.60 -14.05
N GLU A 238 28.92 14.27 -12.81
CA GLU A 238 29.96 15.03 -12.09
C GLU A 238 31.34 14.92 -12.75
N MET A 239 31.64 13.77 -13.36
CA MET A 239 32.90 13.56 -14.09
C MET A 239 32.93 14.26 -15.46
N ALA A 240 31.76 14.62 -16.01
CA ALA A 240 31.62 15.22 -17.34
C ALA A 240 30.64 16.42 -17.28
N PRO A 241 31.12 17.64 -16.98
CA PRO A 241 30.25 18.82 -16.77
C PRO A 241 29.46 19.23 -18.01
N LEU A 242 29.92 18.84 -19.20
CA LEU A 242 29.15 18.78 -20.42
C LEU A 242 28.95 17.30 -20.75
N VAL A 243 27.71 16.83 -20.79
CA VAL A 243 27.39 15.43 -21.11
C VAL A 243 27.85 15.16 -22.53
N ASP A 244 28.99 14.49 -22.66
CA ASP A 244 29.60 14.08 -23.91
C ASP A 244 29.18 12.65 -24.28
N ASP A 245 29.58 12.17 -25.46
CA ASP A 245 29.25 10.83 -25.96
C ASP A 245 29.65 9.71 -24.98
N SER A 246 30.71 9.91 -24.20
CA SER A 246 31.15 8.96 -23.17
C SER A 246 30.16 8.91 -22.00
N ALA A 247 29.76 10.08 -21.48
CA ALA A 247 28.74 10.18 -20.44
C ALA A 247 27.39 9.62 -20.91
N GLU A 248 26.97 9.90 -22.15
CA GLU A 248 25.75 9.33 -22.73
C GLU A 248 25.75 7.80 -22.71
N ARG A 249 26.88 7.16 -23.08
CA ARG A 249 27.03 5.69 -23.06
C ARG A 249 26.90 5.13 -21.65
N TRP A 250 27.50 5.77 -20.66
CA TRP A 250 27.41 5.35 -19.26
C TRP A 250 25.99 5.49 -18.69
N ILE A 251 25.29 6.58 -19.05
CA ILE A 251 23.89 6.78 -18.68
C ILE A 251 23.01 5.67 -19.28
N VAL A 252 23.19 5.38 -20.59
CA VAL A 252 22.48 4.28 -21.25
C VAL A 252 22.78 2.94 -20.59
N ALA A 253 24.05 2.64 -20.32
CA ALA A 253 24.46 1.40 -19.67
C ALA A 253 23.82 1.25 -18.27
N ALA A 254 23.81 2.32 -17.47
CA ALA A 254 23.17 2.33 -16.17
C ALA A 254 21.65 2.04 -16.25
N LEU A 255 20.94 2.62 -17.23
CA LEU A 255 19.52 2.37 -17.45
C LEU A 255 19.23 0.94 -17.93
N VAL A 256 20.07 0.41 -18.83
CA VAL A 256 19.99 -0.97 -19.33
C VAL A 256 20.21 -1.99 -18.21
N VAL A 257 21.10 -1.70 -17.25
CA VAL A 257 21.31 -2.55 -16.06
C VAL A 257 20.20 -2.38 -15.04
N TRP A 258 19.68 -1.16 -14.87
CA TRP A 258 18.61 -0.86 -13.91
C TRP A 258 17.32 -1.63 -14.21
N ALA A 259 16.90 -1.69 -15.47
CA ALA A 259 15.62 -2.33 -15.86
C ALA A 259 15.48 -3.80 -15.42
N PRO A 260 16.40 -4.73 -15.76
CA PRO A 260 16.32 -6.11 -15.28
C PRO A 260 16.54 -6.24 -13.78
N THR A 261 17.35 -5.35 -13.19
CA THR A 261 17.60 -5.36 -11.75
C THR A 261 16.33 -5.01 -10.98
N VAL A 262 15.60 -3.95 -11.38
CA VAL A 262 14.36 -3.54 -10.72
C VAL A 262 13.27 -4.61 -10.86
N LEU A 263 13.19 -5.25 -12.02
CA LEU A 263 12.27 -6.36 -12.26
C LEU A 263 12.60 -7.56 -11.36
N PHE A 264 13.88 -7.94 -11.28
CA PHE A 264 14.35 -9.04 -10.42
C PHE A 264 14.03 -8.79 -8.95
N VAL A 265 14.36 -7.62 -8.41
CA VAL A 265 14.14 -7.34 -6.98
C VAL A 265 12.66 -7.21 -6.64
N SER A 266 11.82 -6.71 -7.55
CA SER A 266 10.38 -6.61 -7.33
C SER A 266 9.67 -7.97 -7.29
N ALA A 267 10.17 -8.95 -8.05
CA ALA A 267 9.64 -10.32 -8.07
C ALA A 267 10.24 -11.22 -6.97
N SER A 268 11.40 -10.85 -6.42
CA SER A 268 12.14 -11.68 -5.47
C SER A 268 11.35 -12.06 -4.20
N PRO A 269 10.61 -11.15 -3.54
CA PRO A 269 9.85 -11.51 -2.33
C PRO A 269 8.81 -12.61 -2.55
N VAL A 270 8.13 -12.61 -3.71
CA VAL A 270 7.15 -13.67 -4.05
C VAL A 270 7.87 -15.00 -4.29
N GLN A 271 9.04 -14.97 -4.94
CA GLN A 271 9.84 -16.18 -5.14
C GLN A 271 10.42 -16.74 -3.84
N TRP A 272 10.81 -15.89 -2.90
CA TRP A 272 11.26 -16.33 -1.58
C TRP A 272 10.13 -17.03 -0.85
N LEU A 273 8.93 -16.45 -0.86
CA LEU A 273 7.75 -17.06 -0.24
C LEU A 273 7.38 -18.40 -0.90
N ASP A 274 7.40 -18.48 -2.23
CA ASP A 274 7.18 -19.72 -2.98
C ASP A 274 8.18 -20.83 -2.58
N ARG A 275 9.46 -20.48 -2.38
CA ARG A 275 10.49 -21.43 -1.91
C ARG A 275 10.24 -21.90 -0.49
N VAL A 276 9.84 -21.00 0.40
CA VAL A 276 9.50 -21.35 1.79
C VAL A 276 8.34 -22.33 1.81
N LEU A 277 7.24 -22.04 1.10
CA LEU A 277 6.08 -22.96 1.05
C LEU A 277 6.44 -24.33 0.45
N LYS A 278 7.27 -24.37 -0.60
CA LYS A 278 7.74 -25.63 -1.17
C LYS A 278 8.62 -26.42 -0.19
N SER A 279 9.46 -25.74 0.58
CA SER A 279 10.27 -26.39 1.62
C SER A 279 9.42 -26.94 2.78
N GLU A 280 8.23 -26.37 3.01
CA GLU A 280 7.24 -26.85 3.98
C GLU A 280 6.33 -27.96 3.42
N GLY A 281 6.57 -28.42 2.18
CA GLY A 281 5.85 -29.55 1.57
C GLY A 281 4.71 -29.17 0.61
N ALA A 282 4.58 -27.89 0.24
CA ALA A 282 3.58 -27.49 -0.77
C ALA A 282 3.93 -28.06 -2.16
N THR A 283 3.03 -28.89 -2.70
CA THR A 283 3.16 -29.50 -4.04
C THR A 283 2.83 -28.51 -5.16
N SER A 284 2.00 -27.51 -4.87
CA SER A 284 1.70 -26.38 -5.76
C SER A 284 1.44 -25.13 -4.94
N THR A 285 1.70 -23.95 -5.52
CA THR A 285 1.50 -22.66 -4.85
C THR A 285 0.61 -21.75 -5.71
N GLY A 286 -0.43 -21.18 -5.09
CA GLY A 286 -1.36 -20.24 -5.73
C GLY A 286 -0.87 -18.78 -5.74
N ILE A 287 0.25 -18.48 -5.06
CA ILE A 287 0.72 -17.11 -4.78
C ILE A 287 0.86 -16.27 -6.06
N ARG A 288 1.34 -16.88 -7.16
CA ARG A 288 1.55 -16.18 -8.43
C ARG A 288 0.25 -15.74 -9.12
N TYR A 289 -0.86 -16.38 -8.79
CA TYR A 289 -2.17 -16.04 -9.34
C TYR A 289 -2.92 -15.00 -8.49
N ASP A 290 -2.39 -14.69 -7.30
CA ASP A 290 -2.93 -13.64 -6.45
C ASP A 290 -2.59 -12.26 -7.04
N ARG A 291 -3.62 -11.55 -7.47
CA ARG A 291 -3.50 -10.22 -8.06
C ARG A 291 -3.01 -9.19 -7.03
N ASP A 292 -3.35 -9.33 -5.76
CA ASP A 292 -2.96 -8.36 -4.74
C ASP A 292 -1.46 -8.45 -4.43
N LEU A 293 -0.87 -9.64 -4.60
CA LEU A 293 0.56 -9.89 -4.42
C LEU A 293 1.40 -9.51 -5.66
N THR A 294 0.83 -9.65 -6.87
CA THR A 294 1.55 -9.44 -8.15
C THR A 294 1.29 -8.08 -8.82
N ARG A 295 0.33 -7.28 -8.34
CA ARG A 295 0.00 -5.96 -8.93
C ARG A 295 1.20 -5.05 -9.15
N LEU A 296 2.13 -5.03 -8.18
CA LEU A 296 3.34 -4.21 -8.25
C LEU A 296 4.28 -4.66 -9.38
N GLU A 297 4.44 -5.98 -9.57
CA GLU A 297 5.30 -6.54 -10.61
C GLU A 297 4.80 -6.18 -12.01
N ARG A 298 3.47 -6.08 -12.19
CA ARG A 298 2.89 -5.59 -13.44
C ARG A 298 3.25 -4.13 -13.72
N VAL A 299 3.20 -3.25 -12.72
CA VAL A 299 3.59 -1.85 -12.89
C VAL A 299 5.09 -1.74 -13.17
N VAL A 300 5.91 -2.44 -12.38
CA VAL A 300 7.37 -2.46 -12.53
C VAL A 300 7.76 -2.99 -13.91
N SER A 301 7.19 -4.10 -14.38
CA SER A 301 7.51 -4.68 -15.70
C SER A 301 7.18 -3.77 -16.87
N VAL A 302 6.07 -3.03 -16.82
CA VAL A 302 5.73 -2.08 -17.89
C VAL A 302 6.74 -0.93 -17.94
N VAL A 303 7.09 -0.37 -16.79
CA VAL A 303 8.04 0.74 -16.72
C VAL A 303 9.46 0.29 -17.02
N SER A 304 9.91 -0.86 -16.49
CA SER A 304 11.24 -1.42 -16.77
C SER A 304 11.42 -1.70 -18.26
N LEU A 305 10.40 -2.29 -18.91
CA LEU A 305 10.43 -2.55 -20.34
C LEU A 305 10.48 -1.26 -21.17
N ALA A 306 9.68 -0.24 -20.81
CA ALA A 306 9.70 1.04 -21.50
C ALA A 306 11.07 1.73 -21.38
N VAL A 307 11.65 1.74 -20.18
CA VAL A 307 12.99 2.30 -19.94
C VAL A 307 14.07 1.53 -20.68
N LEU A 308 14.01 0.19 -20.68
CA LEU A 308 14.96 -0.64 -21.39
C LEU A 308 14.90 -0.40 -22.90
N LEU A 309 13.71 -0.40 -23.50
CA LEU A 309 13.55 -0.16 -24.93
C LEU A 309 14.05 1.24 -25.31
N GLY A 310 13.71 2.26 -24.53
CA GLY A 310 14.21 3.62 -24.73
C GLY A 310 15.74 3.70 -24.65
N ALA A 311 16.33 3.06 -23.64
CA ALA A 311 17.78 3.03 -23.46
C ALA A 311 18.48 2.28 -24.60
N LEU A 312 17.91 1.18 -25.10
CA LEU A 312 18.44 0.44 -26.25
C LEU A 312 18.37 1.25 -27.55
N VAL A 313 17.30 2.01 -27.78
CA VAL A 313 17.20 2.92 -28.93
C VAL A 313 18.28 4.00 -28.85
N CYS A 314 18.44 4.63 -27.69
CA CYS A 314 19.52 5.58 -27.42
C CYS A 314 20.90 4.95 -27.66
N GLY A 315 21.13 3.74 -27.16
CA GLY A 315 22.36 2.99 -27.38
C GLY A 315 22.64 2.72 -28.85
N GLY A 316 21.62 2.31 -29.62
CA GLY A 316 21.74 2.10 -31.07
C GLY A 316 22.13 3.37 -31.83
N VAL A 317 21.56 4.53 -31.44
CA VAL A 317 21.94 5.84 -32.01
C VAL A 317 23.40 6.19 -31.70
N LEU A 318 23.86 5.94 -30.47
CA LEU A 318 25.25 6.19 -30.07
C LEU A 318 26.24 5.33 -30.85
N LEU A 319 25.91 4.05 -31.06
CA LEU A 319 26.73 3.14 -31.86
C LEU A 319 26.83 3.57 -33.32
N ALA A 320 25.79 4.21 -33.86
CA ALA A 320 25.79 4.73 -35.22
C ALA A 320 26.59 6.04 -35.37
N ARG A 321 26.76 6.82 -34.29
CA ARG A 321 27.47 8.10 -34.29
C ARG A 321 28.98 7.95 -34.20
N ASP A 322 29.48 7.03 -33.37
CA ASP A 322 30.92 6.95 -33.12
C ASP A 322 31.40 5.53 -32.74
N ALA A 323 32.11 4.88 -33.67
CA ALA A 323 32.49 3.47 -33.63
C ALA A 323 33.82 3.20 -32.90
N THR A 324 34.04 3.80 -31.74
CA THR A 324 35.19 3.42 -30.91
C THR A 324 35.00 2.00 -30.36
N THR A 325 35.98 1.11 -30.61
CA THR A 325 35.84 -0.34 -30.45
C THR A 325 35.52 -0.77 -29.01
N MET A 326 36.13 -0.13 -28.00
CA MET A 326 35.91 -0.47 -26.59
C MET A 326 34.53 -0.05 -26.07
N GLY A 327 34.10 1.18 -26.37
CA GLY A 327 32.78 1.66 -25.94
C GLY A 327 31.62 0.98 -26.67
N THR A 328 31.85 0.54 -27.90
CA THR A 328 30.89 -0.25 -28.68
C THR A 328 30.69 -1.63 -28.09
N VAL A 329 31.76 -2.31 -27.71
CA VAL A 329 31.70 -3.66 -27.11
C VAL A 329 31.03 -3.64 -25.74
N SER A 330 31.33 -2.66 -24.88
CA SER A 330 30.70 -2.55 -23.56
C SER A 330 29.21 -2.24 -23.65
N LEU A 331 28.81 -1.32 -24.54
CA LEU A 331 27.41 -0.98 -24.75
C LEU A 331 26.62 -2.13 -25.39
N ALA A 332 27.20 -2.84 -26.36
CA ALA A 332 26.59 -4.01 -26.98
C ALA A 332 26.43 -5.17 -25.98
N ALA A 333 27.44 -5.43 -25.14
CA ALA A 333 27.39 -6.44 -24.10
C ALA A 333 26.33 -6.11 -23.03
N ALA A 334 26.27 -4.86 -22.57
CA ALA A 334 25.25 -4.41 -21.62
C ALA A 334 23.85 -4.54 -22.22
N SER A 335 23.67 -4.09 -23.47
CA SER A 335 22.39 -4.15 -24.20
C SER A 335 21.89 -5.58 -24.40
N GLY A 336 22.75 -6.47 -24.89
CA GLY A 336 22.42 -7.87 -25.10
C GLY A 336 22.14 -8.61 -23.78
N GLY A 337 22.96 -8.39 -22.76
CA GLY A 337 22.79 -8.97 -21.43
C GLY A 337 21.51 -8.49 -20.74
N GLY A 338 21.24 -7.18 -20.79
CA GLY A 338 20.04 -6.58 -20.20
C GLY A 338 18.76 -7.09 -20.84
N LEU A 339 18.70 -7.15 -22.18
CA LEU A 339 17.55 -7.67 -22.90
C LEU A 339 17.34 -9.18 -22.66
N ALA A 340 18.41 -9.98 -22.67
CA ALA A 340 18.32 -11.40 -22.36
C ALA A 340 17.84 -11.64 -20.91
N ALA A 341 18.35 -10.86 -19.95
CA ALA A 341 17.93 -10.92 -18.55
C ALA A 341 16.46 -10.53 -18.39
N GLU A 342 16.01 -9.43 -19.02
CA GLU A 342 14.61 -8.97 -18.95
C GLU A 342 13.66 -10.02 -19.55
N ILE A 343 13.98 -10.57 -20.73
CA ILE A 343 13.16 -11.61 -21.35
C ILE A 343 13.10 -12.86 -20.47
N TRP A 344 14.24 -13.27 -19.90
CA TRP A 344 14.29 -14.42 -19.00
C TRP A 344 13.45 -14.17 -17.74
N LEU A 345 13.54 -12.99 -17.13
CA LEU A 345 12.76 -12.60 -15.96
C LEU A 345 11.27 -12.53 -16.27
N LEU A 346 10.86 -11.90 -17.37
CA LEU A 346 9.46 -11.85 -17.79
C LEU A 346 8.88 -13.24 -18.05
N ARG A 347 9.65 -14.14 -18.67
CA ARG A 347 9.26 -15.54 -18.84
C ARG A 347 9.14 -16.26 -17.50
N ARG A 348 10.05 -15.98 -16.56
CA ARG A 348 10.05 -16.58 -15.21
C ARG A 348 8.90 -16.06 -14.34
N ILE A 349 8.46 -14.82 -14.53
CA ILE A 349 7.30 -14.25 -13.84
C ILE A 349 5.99 -14.80 -14.41
N ARG A 350 5.94 -15.09 -15.72
CA ARG A 350 4.74 -15.64 -16.39
C ARG A 350 4.54 -17.15 -16.21
N ARG A 351 5.59 -17.92 -15.95
CA ARG A 351 5.53 -19.35 -15.58
C ARG A 351 5.36 -19.48 -14.06
#